data_AF-A0A660XG18-F1
#
_entry.id   AF-A0A660XG18-F1
#
_cell.length_a   1.000
_cell.length_b   1.000
_cell.length_c   1.000
_cell.angle_alpha   90.00
_cell.angle_beta   90.00
_cell.angle_gamma   90.00
#
_symmetry.space_group_name_H-M   'P 1'
#
loop_
_entity.id
_entity.type
_entity.pdbx_description
1 polymer ?
#
loop_
_entity_poly.entity_id
_entity_poly.type
_entity_poly.pdbx_seq_one_letter_code
_entity_poly.pdbx_strand_id
1 'polypeptide(L)'
;VCEKILPGIPQVGVFDTAFHHSLPPKAYIYALPMALYRKLRIRRYGFHGTSHKYVVYKAAKYLKTPIEKLKIISCHLGNGCSITAVDGGKSVDTSMGFTPLEGLVMGTRCGDIDPALVSYIAQNENLSLEKIDNLMNKSSGMLGLTETSNDLREIELEAEKGSKQHKLAIDIFCYRIKKYIGAYAAVLGELDVLIFTAGIGEKSSYIRGEVLKNMEYLGIKFHPKKNNKNEFDIGTGKVKVLVIPTNEELAIARDTVTVLNSIKKETEKPVSEEIVSEEISQLTSDDKAELISIWFKNPYISPLELSQKLSKKSGKKVSIHVVKQELKLLGLDKVSEKKKIEFTKRTY
;
A
#
# COMPACT_ATOMS: atom_id res chain seq x y z
N VAL A 1 -13.13 13.89 -18.23
CA VAL A 1 -13.30 13.62 -19.68
C VAL A 1 -14.42 12.62 -19.89
N CYS A 2 -14.35 11.41 -19.31
CA CYS A 2 -15.40 10.39 -19.41
C CYS A 2 -16.82 10.93 -19.15
N GLU A 3 -17.04 11.62 -18.03
CA GLU A 3 -18.37 12.22 -17.71
C GLU A 3 -18.92 13.16 -18.80
N LYS A 4 -18.04 13.90 -19.49
CA LYS A 4 -18.48 14.81 -20.56
C LYS A 4 -18.87 14.07 -21.84
N ILE A 5 -18.22 12.92 -22.11
CA ILE A 5 -18.41 12.14 -23.34
C ILE A 5 -19.53 11.10 -23.17
N LEU A 6 -19.68 10.55 -21.96
CA LEU A 6 -20.63 9.51 -21.61
C LEU A 6 -21.52 9.96 -20.43
N PRO A 7 -22.32 11.03 -20.60
CA PRO A 7 -23.15 11.56 -19.53
C PRO A 7 -24.17 10.51 -19.08
N GLY A 8 -24.38 10.40 -17.75
CA GLY A 8 -25.37 9.50 -17.17
C GLY A 8 -24.96 8.02 -17.10
N ILE A 9 -23.77 7.65 -17.60
CA ILE A 9 -23.23 6.30 -17.43
C ILE A 9 -22.49 6.22 -16.08
N PRO A 10 -22.87 5.30 -15.17
CA PRO A 10 -22.18 5.12 -13.90
C PRO A 10 -20.68 4.83 -14.09
N GLN A 11 -19.84 5.59 -13.39
CA GLN A 11 -18.38 5.42 -13.40
C GLN A 11 -17.91 4.94 -12.03
N VAL A 12 -16.95 4.00 -12.01
CA VAL A 12 -16.39 3.44 -10.78
C VAL A 12 -14.90 3.73 -10.71
N GLY A 13 -14.46 4.32 -9.60
CA GLY A 13 -13.04 4.48 -9.27
C GLY A 13 -12.50 3.22 -8.60
N VAL A 14 -11.53 2.56 -9.23
CA VAL A 14 -10.80 1.44 -8.64
C VAL A 14 -9.40 1.93 -8.27
N PHE A 15 -9.08 1.88 -6.98
CA PHE A 15 -7.85 2.44 -6.45
C PHE A 15 -6.85 1.34 -6.13
N ASP A 16 -5.63 1.52 -6.59
CA ASP A 16 -4.54 0.56 -6.39
C ASP A 16 -4.12 0.40 -4.92
N THR A 17 -4.48 1.36 -4.08
CA THR A 17 -4.27 1.33 -2.63
C THR A 17 -5.38 0.56 -1.90
N ALA A 18 -6.54 0.33 -2.53
CA ALA A 18 -7.75 -0.19 -1.88
C ALA A 18 -7.53 -1.52 -1.17
N PHE A 19 -6.81 -2.45 -1.82
CA PHE A 19 -6.54 -3.78 -1.27
C PHE A 19 -5.72 -3.75 0.03
N HIS A 20 -4.92 -2.69 0.22
CA HIS A 20 -4.02 -2.52 1.36
C HIS A 20 -4.69 -1.79 2.54
N HIS A 21 -5.96 -1.38 2.44
CA HIS A 21 -6.66 -0.76 3.58
C HIS A 21 -6.81 -1.69 4.79
N SER A 22 -6.65 -3.00 4.61
CA SER A 22 -6.62 -3.98 5.71
C SER A 22 -5.31 -4.03 6.50
N LEU A 23 -4.28 -3.25 6.10
CA LEU A 23 -3.03 -3.15 6.83
C LEU A 23 -3.29 -2.80 8.31
N PRO A 24 -2.75 -3.55 9.28
CA PRO A 24 -2.85 -3.18 10.69
C PRO A 24 -1.98 -1.95 11.01
N PRO A 25 -2.29 -1.15 12.05
CA PRO A 25 -1.51 0.04 12.44
C PRO A 25 -0.01 -0.19 12.55
N LYS A 26 0.41 -1.34 13.08
CA LYS A 26 1.82 -1.73 13.20
C LYS A 26 2.56 -1.85 11.86
N ALA A 27 1.84 -2.08 10.76
CA ALA A 27 2.42 -2.24 9.42
C ALA A 27 2.40 -0.94 8.61
N TYR A 28 1.47 -0.02 8.90
CA TYR A 28 1.35 1.22 8.13
C TYR A 28 1.85 2.49 8.81
N ILE A 29 2.00 2.50 10.14
CA ILE A 29 2.52 3.67 10.85
C ILE A 29 4.04 3.66 10.72
N TYR A 30 4.61 4.69 10.09
CA TYR A 30 6.04 4.95 10.19
C TYR A 30 6.40 5.41 11.60
N ALA A 31 7.59 5.03 12.08
CA ALA A 31 8.15 5.47 13.35
C ALA A 31 8.61 6.95 13.33
N LEU A 32 7.71 7.82 12.88
CA LEU A 32 7.83 9.27 12.86
C LEU A 32 6.90 9.87 13.94
N PRO A 33 7.07 11.15 14.32
CA PRO A 33 6.15 11.80 15.25
C PRO A 33 4.69 11.62 14.82
N MET A 34 3.86 11.06 15.71
CA MET A 34 2.45 10.74 15.42
C MET A 34 1.61 11.93 14.95
N ALA A 35 2.06 13.16 15.22
CA ALA A 35 1.45 14.37 14.69
C ALA A 35 1.44 14.39 13.14
N LEU A 36 2.47 13.87 12.49
CA LEU A 36 2.56 13.78 11.03
C LEU A 36 1.51 12.83 10.45
N TYR A 37 1.31 11.67 11.08
CA TYR A 37 0.20 10.78 10.71
C TYR A 37 -1.17 11.45 10.93
N ARG A 38 -1.39 12.09 12.08
CA ARG A 38 -2.69 12.72 12.39
C ARG A 38 -3.02 13.88 11.45
N LYS A 39 -2.06 14.74 11.16
CA LYS A 39 -2.23 15.95 10.36
C LYS A 39 -2.18 15.68 8.85
N LEU A 40 -1.16 14.95 8.40
CA LEU A 40 -0.84 14.78 6.99
C LEU A 40 -1.17 13.38 6.45
N ARG A 41 -1.62 12.46 7.31
CA ARG A 41 -1.86 11.06 6.94
C ARG A 41 -0.62 10.41 6.32
N ILE A 42 0.57 10.76 6.81
CA ILE A 42 1.82 10.07 6.46
C ILE A 42 1.78 8.67 7.06
N ARG A 43 1.69 7.68 6.18
CA ARG A 43 1.58 6.24 6.46
C ARG A 43 1.95 5.45 5.22
N ARG A 44 2.17 4.15 5.37
CA ARG A 44 2.14 3.21 4.26
C ARG A 44 0.73 3.14 3.67
N TYR A 45 0.64 3.30 2.35
CA TYR A 45 -0.56 3.02 1.57
C TYR A 45 -0.42 1.70 0.82
N GLY A 46 0.73 1.48 0.15
CA GLY A 46 0.93 0.33 -0.73
C GLY A 46 0.22 0.49 -2.08
N PHE A 47 0.74 -0.18 -3.12
CA PHE A 47 0.25 -0.09 -4.49
C PHE A 47 0.33 -1.46 -5.19
N HIS A 48 -0.17 -1.53 -6.43
CA HIS A 48 -0.46 -2.76 -7.15
C HIS A 48 -1.53 -3.62 -6.45
N GLY A 49 -2.40 -3.01 -5.65
CA GLY A 49 -3.46 -3.71 -4.92
C GLY A 49 -4.42 -4.45 -5.83
N THR A 50 -4.71 -3.88 -7.02
CA THR A 50 -5.54 -4.52 -8.05
C THR A 50 -4.92 -5.85 -8.50
N SER A 51 -3.62 -5.82 -8.82
CA SER A 51 -2.86 -7.00 -9.25
C SER A 51 -2.74 -8.03 -8.13
N HIS A 52 -2.31 -7.62 -6.93
CA HIS A 52 -2.14 -8.51 -5.77
C HIS A 52 -3.45 -9.21 -5.41
N LYS A 53 -4.55 -8.47 -5.32
CA LYS A 53 -5.89 -9.02 -5.08
C LYS A 53 -6.23 -10.06 -6.15
N TYR A 54 -6.09 -9.72 -7.43
CA TYR A 54 -6.43 -10.61 -8.53
C TYR A 54 -5.68 -11.95 -8.46
N VAL A 55 -4.35 -11.92 -8.31
CA VAL A 55 -3.54 -13.15 -8.34
C VAL A 55 -3.74 -14.03 -7.12
N VAL A 56 -3.99 -13.42 -5.96
CA VAL A 56 -4.31 -14.13 -4.71
C VAL A 56 -5.61 -14.93 -4.83
N TYR A 57 -6.68 -14.32 -5.32
CA TYR A 57 -7.95 -15.02 -5.53
C TYR A 57 -7.86 -16.07 -6.64
N LYS A 58 -7.03 -15.82 -7.67
CA LYS A 58 -6.75 -16.79 -8.73
C LYS A 58 -5.97 -18.00 -8.19
N ALA A 59 -5.02 -17.80 -7.29
CA ALA A 59 -4.31 -18.87 -6.60
C ALA A 59 -5.25 -19.72 -5.73
N ALA A 60 -6.10 -19.09 -4.92
CA ALA A 60 -7.09 -19.80 -4.10
C ALA A 60 -8.02 -20.67 -4.95
N LYS A 61 -8.51 -20.13 -6.08
CA LYS A 61 -9.33 -20.89 -7.04
C LYS A 61 -8.58 -22.08 -7.65
N TYR A 62 -7.32 -21.91 -8.02
CA TYR A 62 -6.48 -22.98 -8.56
C TYR A 62 -6.27 -24.11 -7.54
N LEU A 63 -5.97 -23.75 -6.29
CA LEU A 63 -5.74 -24.70 -5.20
C LEU A 63 -7.02 -25.36 -4.70
N LYS A 64 -8.20 -24.85 -5.09
CA LYS A 64 -9.50 -25.27 -4.57
C LYS A 64 -9.59 -25.15 -3.04
N THR A 65 -8.91 -24.13 -2.50
CA THR A 65 -8.87 -23.85 -1.07
C THR A 65 -9.53 -22.49 -0.81
N PRO A 66 -10.41 -22.37 0.19
CA PRO A 66 -10.96 -21.07 0.60
C PRO A 66 -9.85 -20.07 0.93
N ILE A 67 -10.00 -18.83 0.48
CA ILE A 67 -8.95 -17.81 0.63
C ILE A 67 -8.64 -17.51 2.11
N GLU A 68 -9.62 -17.69 2.99
CA GLU A 68 -9.54 -17.49 4.44
C GLU A 68 -8.58 -18.46 5.12
N LYS A 69 -8.22 -19.56 4.45
CA LYS A 69 -7.30 -20.60 4.95
C LYS A 69 -5.89 -20.47 4.39
N LEU A 70 -5.61 -19.44 3.59
CA LEU A 70 -4.33 -19.30 2.89
C LEU A 70 -3.52 -18.12 3.41
N LYS A 71 -2.24 -18.37 3.61
CA LYS A 71 -1.18 -17.37 3.83
C LYS A 71 -0.32 -17.29 2.59
N ILE A 72 -0.34 -16.12 1.95
CA ILE A 72 0.20 -15.93 0.61
C ILE A 72 1.19 -14.76 0.61
N ILE A 73 2.31 -14.93 -0.06
CA ILE A 73 3.16 -13.82 -0.49
C ILE A 73 3.01 -13.68 -2.00
N SER A 74 2.63 -12.49 -2.46
CA SER A 74 2.55 -12.16 -3.88
C SER A 74 3.65 -11.18 -4.28
N CYS A 75 4.45 -11.56 -5.27
CA CYS A 75 5.53 -10.77 -5.85
C CYS A 75 5.08 -10.24 -7.21
N HIS A 76 4.65 -8.98 -7.26
CA HIS A 76 4.40 -8.25 -8.50
C HIS A 76 5.72 -7.67 -8.98
N LEU A 77 6.31 -8.27 -10.02
CA LEU A 77 7.60 -7.86 -10.55
C LEU A 77 7.42 -7.35 -11.98
N GLY A 78 7.48 -6.03 -12.16
CA GLY A 78 7.46 -5.35 -13.45
C GLY A 78 8.44 -4.16 -13.42
N ASN A 79 8.22 -3.14 -14.27
CA ASN A 79 9.06 -1.93 -14.19
C ASN A 79 8.92 -1.23 -12.81
N GLY A 80 7.72 -1.27 -12.22
CA GLY A 80 7.50 -1.11 -10.79
C GLY A 80 7.39 -2.49 -10.14
N CYS A 81 7.97 -2.65 -8.95
CA CYS A 81 7.95 -3.92 -8.23
C CYS A 81 7.40 -3.75 -6.81
N SER A 82 6.47 -4.61 -6.39
CA SER A 82 6.05 -4.68 -4.99
C SER A 82 5.75 -6.11 -4.54
N ILE A 83 5.93 -6.35 -3.25
CA ILE A 83 5.56 -7.61 -2.60
C ILE A 83 4.45 -7.33 -1.59
N THR A 84 3.49 -8.24 -1.45
CA THR A 84 2.42 -8.16 -0.46
C THR A 84 2.33 -9.46 0.34
N ALA A 85 2.23 -9.33 1.66
CA ALA A 85 1.85 -10.43 2.55
C ALA A 85 0.33 -10.42 2.70
N VAL A 86 -0.30 -11.57 2.52
CA VAL A 86 -1.75 -11.75 2.56
C VAL A 86 -2.11 -12.88 3.50
N ASP A 87 -2.97 -12.58 4.47
CA ASP A 87 -3.49 -13.55 5.44
C ASP A 87 -5.02 -13.61 5.31
N GLY A 88 -5.56 -14.76 4.93
CA GLY A 88 -6.98 -14.95 4.78
C GLY A 88 -7.63 -14.02 3.75
N GLY A 89 -6.91 -13.67 2.69
CA GLY A 89 -7.38 -12.77 1.62
C GLY A 89 -7.26 -11.28 1.92
N LYS A 90 -6.69 -10.90 3.07
CA LYS A 90 -6.44 -9.51 3.45
C LYS A 90 -4.97 -9.18 3.37
N SER A 91 -4.62 -8.05 2.76
CA SER A 91 -3.24 -7.54 2.82
C SER A 91 -2.90 -7.16 4.26
N VAL A 92 -1.85 -7.79 4.81
CA VAL A 92 -1.35 -7.56 6.17
C VAL A 92 0.01 -6.86 6.18
N ASP A 93 0.74 -6.87 5.06
CA ASP A 93 1.94 -6.07 4.81
C ASP A 93 2.12 -5.84 3.29
N THR A 94 2.84 -4.79 2.88
CA THR A 94 3.17 -4.49 1.48
C THR A 94 4.42 -3.61 1.36
N SER A 95 5.25 -3.86 0.35
CA SER A 95 6.62 -3.28 0.33
C SER A 95 6.63 -1.80 -0.01
N MET A 96 5.72 -1.36 -0.88
CA MET A 96 5.60 0.06 -1.21
C MET A 96 4.96 0.84 -0.07
N GLY A 97 5.31 2.12 -0.01
CA GLY A 97 5.17 2.97 1.14
C GLY A 97 4.03 3.96 1.07
N PHE A 98 4.32 5.16 1.56
CA PHE A 98 3.58 6.37 1.25
C PHE A 98 3.51 6.63 -0.26
N THR A 99 4.60 6.32 -0.98
CA THR A 99 4.71 6.40 -2.43
C THR A 99 5.16 5.06 -3.03
N PRO A 100 5.08 4.89 -4.36
CA PRO A 100 5.63 3.73 -5.06
C PRO A 100 7.16 3.62 -5.07
N LEU A 101 7.89 4.48 -4.34
CA LEU A 101 9.36 4.48 -4.30
C LEU A 101 9.92 3.48 -3.27
N GLU A 102 9.29 3.36 -2.10
CA GLU A 102 9.77 2.48 -1.02
C GLU A 102 9.73 1.00 -1.46
N GLY A 103 10.67 0.22 -0.94
CA GLY A 103 10.70 -1.22 -1.04
C GLY A 103 11.74 -1.76 -1.99
N LEU A 104 11.26 -2.44 -3.04
CA LEU A 104 12.14 -3.13 -3.97
C LEU A 104 12.95 -2.14 -4.81
N VAL A 105 14.16 -2.57 -5.20
CA VAL A 105 14.84 -1.99 -6.36
C VAL A 105 13.96 -2.26 -7.58
N MET A 106 13.75 -1.26 -8.43
CA MET A 106 12.88 -1.37 -9.60
C MET A 106 13.62 -0.92 -10.86
N GLY A 107 12.94 -0.77 -12.00
CA GLY A 107 13.59 -0.36 -13.25
C GLY A 107 14.38 0.94 -13.11
N THR A 108 13.75 2.00 -12.62
CA THR A 108 14.38 3.32 -12.44
C THR A 108 14.31 3.87 -11.02
N ARG A 109 13.69 3.12 -10.10
CA ARG A 109 13.46 3.53 -8.71
C ARG A 109 14.44 2.84 -7.77
N CYS A 110 14.99 3.60 -6.81
CA CYS A 110 16.00 3.09 -5.90
C CYS A 110 15.50 2.02 -4.92
N GLY A 111 14.22 2.05 -4.54
CA GLY A 111 13.72 1.22 -3.44
C GLY A 111 14.21 1.74 -2.09
N ASP A 112 14.33 0.85 -1.10
CA ASP A 112 14.84 1.22 0.22
C ASP A 112 16.31 1.63 0.18
N ILE A 113 16.57 2.84 0.65
CA ILE A 113 17.89 3.38 0.95
C ILE A 113 17.88 3.98 2.36
N ASP A 114 19.05 4.30 2.90
CA ASP A 114 19.14 5.07 4.14
C ASP A 114 18.58 6.49 3.91
N PRO A 115 17.55 6.93 4.65
CA PRO A 115 16.98 8.27 4.51
C PRO A 115 17.99 9.41 4.68
N ALA A 116 19.07 9.21 5.45
CA ALA A 116 20.12 10.23 5.63
C ALA A 116 20.90 10.52 4.34
N LEU A 117 20.94 9.56 3.40
CA LEU A 117 21.59 9.75 2.09
C LEU A 117 20.90 10.83 1.27
N VAL A 118 19.59 11.02 1.44
CA VAL A 118 18.82 12.04 0.71
C VAL A 118 19.40 13.43 0.96
N SER A 119 19.59 13.80 2.23
CA SER A 119 20.21 15.08 2.61
C SER A 119 21.69 15.15 2.25
N TYR A 120 22.41 14.04 2.42
CA TYR A 120 23.85 14.00 2.13
C TYR A 120 24.14 14.24 0.64
N ILE A 121 23.43 13.55 -0.25
CA ILE A 121 23.57 13.75 -1.71
C ILE A 121 23.14 15.16 -2.09
N ALA A 122 22.00 15.64 -1.57
CA ALA A 122 21.51 16.98 -1.88
C ALA A 122 22.53 18.07 -1.55
N GLN A 123 23.21 17.96 -0.40
CA GLN A 123 24.19 18.94 0.04
C GLN A 123 25.50 18.87 -0.75
N ASN A 124 26.03 17.66 -0.98
CA ASN A 124 27.32 17.50 -1.66
C ASN A 124 27.23 17.80 -3.16
N GLU A 125 26.12 17.43 -3.80
CA GLU A 125 25.90 17.63 -5.23
C GLU A 125 25.12 18.91 -5.54
N ASN A 126 24.82 19.72 -4.50
CA ASN A 126 24.03 20.95 -4.60
C ASN A 126 22.72 20.78 -5.39
N LEU A 127 21.99 19.69 -5.08
CA LEU A 127 20.75 19.32 -5.76
C LEU A 127 19.53 19.83 -5.00
N SER A 128 18.53 20.30 -5.73
CA SER A 128 17.21 20.60 -5.16
C SER A 128 16.47 19.31 -4.80
N LEU A 129 15.46 19.42 -3.91
CA LEU A 129 14.61 18.28 -3.56
C LEU A 129 13.91 17.67 -4.78
N GLU A 130 13.55 18.47 -5.78
CA GLU A 130 12.99 17.99 -7.05
C GLU A 130 14.00 17.16 -7.86
N LYS A 131 15.26 17.61 -7.92
CA LYS A 131 16.32 16.83 -8.58
C LYS A 131 16.60 15.53 -7.85
N ILE A 132 16.52 15.52 -6.53
CA ILE A 132 16.64 14.30 -5.72
C ILE A 132 15.45 13.36 -5.93
N ASP A 133 14.21 13.87 -5.98
CA ASP A 133 13.05 13.04 -6.31
C ASP A 133 13.18 12.39 -7.70
N ASN A 134 13.62 13.17 -8.70
CA ASN A 134 13.91 12.67 -10.04
C ASN A 134 15.05 11.63 -10.04
N LEU A 135 16.15 11.89 -9.32
CA LEU A 135 17.26 10.94 -9.17
C LEU A 135 16.73 9.60 -8.64
N MET A 136 15.97 9.63 -7.55
CA MET A 136 15.46 8.43 -6.88
C MET A 136 14.40 7.68 -7.68
N ASN A 137 13.57 8.38 -8.48
CA ASN A 137 12.47 7.76 -9.23
C ASN A 137 12.78 7.41 -10.69
N LYS A 138 13.72 8.12 -11.33
CA LYS A 138 13.93 8.09 -12.79
C LYS A 138 15.34 7.71 -13.19
N SER A 139 16.34 7.88 -12.33
CA SER A 139 17.75 7.64 -12.64
C SER A 139 18.44 6.65 -11.70
N SER A 140 17.67 5.96 -10.86
CA SER A 140 18.16 4.96 -9.91
C SER A 140 17.76 3.55 -10.36
N GLY A 141 17.72 2.59 -9.44
CA GLY A 141 17.24 1.25 -9.73
C GLY A 141 18.16 0.48 -10.67
N MET A 142 17.58 -0.38 -11.49
CA MET A 142 18.32 -1.15 -12.50
C MET A 142 19.04 -0.23 -13.49
N LEU A 143 18.42 0.90 -13.89
CA LEU A 143 19.06 1.88 -14.75
C LEU A 143 20.30 2.48 -14.11
N GLY A 144 20.20 2.93 -12.86
CA GLY A 144 21.34 3.52 -12.14
C GLY A 144 22.45 2.51 -11.86
N LEU A 145 22.11 1.24 -11.62
CA LEU A 145 23.10 0.18 -11.35
C LEU A 145 23.84 -0.29 -12.61
N THR A 146 23.14 -0.34 -13.74
CA THR A 146 23.72 -0.79 -15.02
C THR A 146 24.27 0.34 -15.86
N GLU A 147 23.84 1.57 -15.62
CA GLU A 147 24.15 2.79 -16.38
C GLU A 147 23.71 2.75 -17.85
N THR A 148 22.99 1.69 -18.25
CA THR A 148 22.64 1.42 -19.65
C THR A 148 21.16 1.16 -19.87
N SER A 149 20.51 0.35 -19.03
CA SER A 149 19.12 -0.08 -19.27
C SER A 149 18.34 -0.33 -17.99
N ASN A 150 17.02 -0.09 -18.04
CA ASN A 150 16.07 -0.57 -17.04
C ASN A 150 15.30 -1.82 -17.50
N ASP A 151 15.55 -2.32 -18.70
CA ASP A 151 14.89 -3.51 -19.23
C ASP A 151 15.63 -4.78 -18.81
N LEU A 152 14.99 -5.56 -17.94
CA LEU A 152 15.62 -6.75 -17.38
C LEU A 152 16.02 -7.80 -18.43
N ARG A 153 15.38 -7.81 -19.62
CA ARG A 153 15.76 -8.72 -20.71
C ARG A 153 17.13 -8.37 -21.27
N GLU A 154 17.40 -7.08 -21.46
CA GLU A 154 18.70 -6.60 -21.92
C GLU A 154 19.76 -6.82 -20.84
N ILE A 155 19.42 -6.56 -19.59
CA ILE A 155 20.33 -6.74 -18.45
C ILE A 155 20.71 -8.22 -18.27
N GLU A 156 19.75 -9.15 -18.41
CA GLU A 156 20.01 -10.59 -18.38
C GLU A 156 20.94 -11.01 -19.52
N LEU A 157 20.72 -10.50 -20.74
CA LEU A 157 21.57 -10.78 -21.90
C LEU A 157 23.00 -10.28 -21.70
N GLU A 158 23.19 -9.06 -21.20
CA GLU A 158 24.51 -8.51 -20.93
C GLU A 158 25.23 -9.25 -19.79
N ALA A 159 24.48 -9.69 -18.77
CA ALA A 159 25.03 -10.55 -17.73
C ALA A 159 25.48 -11.92 -18.29
N GLU A 160 24.70 -12.52 -19.20
CA GLU A 160 25.05 -13.77 -19.89
C GLU A 160 26.30 -13.63 -20.77
N LYS A 161 26.49 -12.48 -21.41
CA LYS A 161 27.72 -12.12 -22.13
C LYS A 161 28.94 -11.88 -21.22
N GLY A 162 28.77 -11.95 -19.90
CA GLY A 162 29.84 -11.83 -18.92
C GLY A 162 29.98 -10.45 -18.27
N SER A 163 29.02 -9.54 -18.45
CA SER A 163 29.07 -8.22 -17.80
C SER A 163 28.89 -8.33 -16.29
N LYS A 164 29.96 -8.03 -15.54
CA LYS A 164 29.96 -8.06 -14.06
C LYS A 164 28.99 -7.05 -13.45
N GLN A 165 28.84 -5.88 -14.06
CA GLN A 165 27.94 -4.82 -13.58
C GLN A 165 26.46 -5.25 -13.67
N HIS A 166 26.06 -5.81 -14.81
CA HIS A 166 24.69 -6.29 -15.01
C HIS A 166 24.38 -7.50 -14.12
N LYS A 167 25.35 -8.41 -13.95
CA LYS A 167 25.23 -9.51 -13.00
C LYS A 167 25.06 -9.01 -11.56
N LEU A 168 25.85 -8.03 -11.12
CA LEU A 168 25.71 -7.39 -9.81
C LEU A 168 24.34 -6.72 -9.65
N ALA A 169 23.84 -6.02 -10.67
CA ALA A 169 22.52 -5.40 -10.62
C ALA A 169 21.41 -6.44 -10.42
N ILE A 170 21.48 -7.57 -11.14
CA ILE A 170 20.54 -8.70 -10.96
C ILE A 170 20.66 -9.30 -9.56
N ASP A 171 21.86 -9.48 -9.04
CA ASP A 171 22.10 -10.05 -7.72
C ASP A 171 21.51 -9.14 -6.62
N ILE A 172 21.68 -7.82 -6.75
CA ILE A 172 21.06 -6.81 -5.86
C ILE A 172 19.52 -6.88 -5.92
N PHE A 173 18.96 -6.95 -7.12
CA PHE A 173 17.51 -7.04 -7.34
C PHE A 173 16.92 -8.31 -6.70
N CYS A 174 17.51 -9.48 -7.00
CA CYS A 174 17.08 -10.77 -6.45
C CYS A 174 17.26 -10.83 -4.93
N TYR A 175 18.36 -10.27 -4.41
CA TYR A 175 18.62 -10.20 -2.97
C TYR A 175 17.56 -9.36 -2.25
N ARG A 176 17.16 -8.21 -2.81
CA ARG A 176 16.12 -7.37 -2.22
C ARG A 176 14.77 -8.08 -2.18
N ILE A 177 14.39 -8.78 -3.25
CA ILE A 177 13.16 -9.60 -3.29
C ILE A 177 13.22 -10.69 -2.22
N LYS A 178 14.33 -11.42 -2.13
CA LYS A 178 14.56 -12.49 -1.14
C LYS A 178 14.41 -11.99 0.29
N LYS A 179 14.96 -10.81 0.61
CA LYS A 179 14.80 -10.18 1.93
C LYS A 179 13.33 -9.91 2.27
N TYR A 180 12.56 -9.38 1.33
CA TYR A 180 11.13 -9.12 1.54
C TYR A 180 10.32 -10.40 1.69
N ILE A 181 10.61 -11.44 0.90
CA ILE A 181 9.97 -12.76 1.08
C ILE A 181 10.24 -13.30 2.48
N GLY A 182 11.49 -13.26 2.95
CA GLY A 182 11.84 -13.69 4.31
C GLY A 182 11.15 -12.88 5.39
N ALA A 183 11.14 -11.54 5.26
CA ALA A 183 10.46 -10.65 6.20
C ALA A 183 8.96 -10.96 6.26
N TYR A 184 8.30 -11.16 5.12
CA TYR A 184 6.87 -11.41 5.06
C TYR A 184 6.49 -12.83 5.44
N ALA A 185 7.36 -13.81 5.23
CA ALA A 185 7.19 -15.14 5.81
C ALA A 185 7.21 -15.06 7.35
N ALA A 186 8.09 -14.22 7.92
CA ALA A 186 8.11 -13.98 9.37
C ALA A 186 6.87 -13.21 9.87
N VAL A 187 6.35 -12.24 9.10
CA VAL A 187 5.09 -11.55 9.42
C VAL A 187 3.90 -12.52 9.45
N LEU A 188 3.85 -13.46 8.48
CA LEU A 188 2.75 -14.43 8.36
C LEU A 188 2.88 -15.59 9.36
N GLY A 189 4.10 -15.94 9.79
CA GLY A 189 4.41 -17.07 10.69
C GLY A 189 4.31 -18.46 10.02
N GLU A 190 3.59 -18.56 8.91
CA GLU A 190 3.54 -19.72 8.02
C GLU A 190 3.27 -19.21 6.60
N LEU A 191 3.73 -19.95 5.59
CA LEU A 191 3.55 -19.60 4.19
C LEU A 191 2.98 -20.81 3.44
N ASP A 192 1.85 -20.64 2.77
CA ASP A 192 1.23 -21.69 1.94
C ASP A 192 1.58 -21.51 0.46
N VAL A 193 1.61 -20.26 0.00
CA VAL A 193 1.77 -19.92 -1.42
C VAL A 193 2.69 -18.73 -1.61
N LEU A 194 3.65 -18.88 -2.53
CA LEU A 194 4.44 -17.80 -3.09
C LEU A 194 4.05 -17.60 -4.56
N ILE A 195 3.66 -16.40 -4.93
CA ILE A 195 3.19 -16.07 -6.28
C ILE A 195 4.18 -15.13 -6.95
N PHE A 196 4.54 -15.39 -8.20
CA PHE A 196 5.18 -14.44 -9.11
C PHE A 196 4.18 -13.99 -10.18
N THR A 197 4.11 -12.69 -10.41
CA THR A 197 3.22 -12.06 -11.40
C THR A 197 3.87 -10.84 -12.04
N ALA A 198 3.21 -10.26 -13.04
CA ALA A 198 3.63 -9.11 -13.84
C ALA A 198 4.81 -9.44 -14.76
N GLY A 199 5.23 -8.47 -15.57
CA GLY A 199 6.11 -8.71 -16.72
C GLY A 199 7.37 -9.54 -16.41
N ILE A 200 8.11 -9.20 -15.35
CA ILE A 200 9.31 -9.93 -14.92
C ILE A 200 8.93 -11.24 -14.24
N GLY A 201 7.98 -11.19 -13.30
CA GLY A 201 7.61 -12.35 -12.50
C GLY A 201 7.01 -13.48 -13.33
N GLU A 202 6.31 -13.16 -14.42
CA GLU A 202 5.73 -14.13 -15.35
C GLU A 202 6.76 -14.69 -16.34
N LYS A 203 7.67 -13.85 -16.85
CA LYS A 203 8.49 -14.20 -18.02
C LYS A 203 9.92 -14.58 -17.71
N SER A 204 10.53 -14.02 -16.66
CA SER A 204 11.92 -14.31 -16.31
C SER A 204 12.01 -15.51 -15.38
N SER A 205 12.19 -16.68 -15.99
CA SER A 205 12.50 -17.91 -15.26
C SER A 205 13.83 -17.83 -14.52
N TYR A 206 14.81 -17.11 -15.08
CA TYR A 206 16.11 -16.89 -14.45
C TYR A 206 15.98 -16.14 -13.13
N ILE A 207 15.28 -15.00 -13.11
CA ILE A 207 15.07 -14.20 -11.90
C ILE A 207 14.30 -14.98 -10.84
N ARG A 208 13.23 -15.68 -11.22
CA ARG A 208 12.53 -16.57 -10.27
C ARG A 208 13.49 -17.62 -9.70
N GLY A 209 14.32 -18.23 -10.54
CA GLY A 209 15.34 -19.19 -10.12
C GLY A 209 16.29 -18.60 -9.08
N GLU A 210 16.90 -17.45 -9.37
CA GLU A 210 17.85 -16.78 -8.45
C GLU A 210 17.20 -16.37 -7.12
N VAL A 211 15.97 -15.83 -7.17
CA VAL A 211 15.19 -15.49 -5.97
C VAL A 211 14.91 -16.73 -5.13
N LEU A 212 14.54 -17.86 -5.74
CA LEU A 212 14.13 -19.06 -5.03
C LEU A 212 15.29 -19.92 -4.50
N LYS A 213 16.54 -19.69 -4.95
CA LYS A 213 17.72 -20.40 -4.44
C LYS A 213 17.85 -20.28 -2.92
N ASN A 214 18.17 -21.39 -2.25
CA ASN A 214 18.48 -21.45 -0.82
C ASN A 214 17.30 -21.02 0.09
N MET A 215 16.07 -21.28 -0.33
CA MET A 215 14.84 -21.02 0.45
C MET A 215 14.16 -22.30 0.98
N GLU A 216 14.84 -23.45 0.90
CA GLU A 216 14.31 -24.77 1.28
C GLU A 216 13.91 -24.83 2.76
N TYR A 217 14.59 -24.07 3.62
CA TYR A 217 14.28 -23.96 5.04
C TYR A 217 12.92 -23.30 5.31
N LEU A 218 12.40 -22.51 4.36
CA LEU A 218 11.03 -21.97 4.38
C LEU A 218 10.01 -22.94 3.74
N GLY A 219 10.44 -24.14 3.35
CA GLY A 219 9.62 -25.10 2.62
C GLY A 219 9.42 -24.75 1.14
N ILE A 220 10.14 -23.75 0.61
CA ILE A 220 10.07 -23.31 -0.78
C ILE A 220 11.05 -24.15 -1.60
N LYS A 221 10.50 -24.92 -2.55
CA LYS A 221 11.25 -25.68 -3.57
C LYS A 221 10.53 -25.55 -4.89
N PHE A 222 11.27 -25.52 -5.99
CA PHE A 222 10.71 -25.43 -7.34
C PHE A 222 11.34 -26.45 -8.29
N HIS A 223 10.63 -26.75 -9.37
CA HIS A 223 11.09 -27.64 -10.43
C HIS A 223 11.72 -26.83 -11.57
N PRO A 224 13.03 -26.95 -11.85
CA PRO A 224 13.71 -26.12 -12.86
C PRO A 224 13.08 -26.19 -14.26
N LYS A 225 12.72 -27.38 -14.74
CA LYS A 225 12.08 -27.52 -16.07
C LYS A 225 10.72 -26.82 -16.16
N LYS A 226 9.91 -26.87 -15.10
CA LYS A 226 8.60 -26.19 -15.05
C LYS A 226 8.79 -24.67 -15.01
N ASN A 227 9.75 -24.22 -14.22
CA ASN A 227 10.13 -22.82 -14.15
C ASN A 227 10.59 -22.26 -15.49
N ASN A 228 11.46 -22.99 -16.21
CA ASN A 228 11.95 -22.56 -17.52
C ASN A 228 10.84 -22.50 -18.60
N LYS A 229 9.77 -23.29 -18.43
CA LYS A 229 8.58 -23.27 -19.30
C LYS A 229 7.53 -22.22 -18.87
N ASN A 230 7.78 -21.46 -17.80
CA ASN A 230 6.79 -20.57 -17.19
C ASN A 230 5.46 -21.29 -16.89
N GLU A 231 5.53 -22.54 -16.43
CA GLU A 231 4.34 -23.28 -16.02
C GLU A 231 3.64 -22.59 -14.84
N PHE A 232 2.32 -22.78 -14.74
CA PHE A 232 1.51 -22.12 -13.71
C PHE A 232 1.91 -22.51 -12.27
N ASP A 233 2.22 -23.78 -12.03
CA ASP A 233 2.74 -24.28 -10.75
C ASP A 233 4.13 -24.86 -10.96
N ILE A 234 5.13 -24.15 -10.44
CA ILE A 234 6.53 -24.53 -10.51
C ILE A 234 7.01 -25.14 -9.19
N GLY A 235 6.15 -25.20 -8.16
CA GLY A 235 6.51 -25.65 -6.82
C GLY A 235 6.63 -27.17 -6.68
N THR A 236 7.53 -27.60 -5.80
CA THR A 236 7.72 -29.01 -5.40
C THR A 236 7.83 -29.18 -3.88
N GLY A 237 7.83 -28.09 -3.12
CA GLY A 237 7.98 -28.08 -1.67
C GLY A 237 6.64 -28.06 -0.91
N LYS A 238 6.71 -27.79 0.39
CA LYS A 238 5.53 -27.55 1.24
C LYS A 238 4.80 -26.29 0.77
N VAL A 239 5.55 -25.23 0.46
CA VAL A 239 5.04 -23.99 -0.10
C VAL A 239 4.78 -24.16 -1.60
N LYS A 240 3.57 -23.84 -2.05
CA LYS A 240 3.24 -23.78 -3.48
C LYS A 240 3.90 -22.57 -4.10
N VAL A 241 4.51 -22.74 -5.28
CA VAL A 241 5.15 -21.64 -6.01
C VAL A 241 4.47 -21.49 -7.35
N LEU A 242 3.70 -20.41 -7.50
CA LEU A 242 2.83 -20.19 -8.65
C LEU A 242 3.34 -19.03 -9.51
N VAL A 243 3.21 -19.18 -10.82
CA VAL A 243 3.43 -18.11 -11.81
C VAL A 243 2.08 -17.76 -12.39
N ILE A 244 1.53 -16.62 -11.99
CA ILE A 244 0.15 -16.25 -12.30
C ILE A 244 0.15 -14.96 -13.11
N PRO A 245 -0.32 -14.98 -14.37
CA PRO A 245 -0.51 -13.75 -15.11
C PRO A 245 -1.57 -12.86 -14.47
N THR A 246 -1.22 -11.62 -14.15
CA THR A 246 -2.16 -10.60 -13.69
C THR A 246 -3.02 -10.09 -14.85
N ASN A 247 -4.22 -9.63 -14.54
CA ASN A 247 -5.09 -8.97 -15.51
C ASN A 247 -5.86 -7.88 -14.75
N GLU A 248 -5.30 -6.68 -14.74
CA GLU A 248 -5.80 -5.55 -13.97
C GLU A 248 -7.08 -4.99 -14.58
N GLU A 249 -7.20 -4.98 -15.91
CA GLU A 249 -8.39 -4.55 -16.62
C GLU A 249 -9.60 -5.43 -16.28
N LEU A 250 -9.41 -6.76 -16.26
CA LEU A 250 -10.45 -7.69 -15.82
C LEU A 250 -10.78 -7.54 -14.33
N ALA A 251 -9.80 -7.25 -13.49
CA ALA A 251 -10.03 -6.98 -12.07
C ALA A 251 -10.87 -5.71 -11.88
N ILE A 252 -10.53 -4.63 -12.59
CA ILE A 252 -11.28 -3.37 -12.61
C ILE A 252 -12.71 -3.60 -13.10
N ALA A 253 -12.89 -4.36 -14.19
CA ALA A 253 -14.21 -4.70 -14.71
C ALA A 253 -15.06 -5.49 -13.69
N ARG A 254 -14.46 -6.45 -12.98
CA ARG A 254 -15.15 -7.22 -11.93
C ARG A 254 -15.53 -6.36 -10.73
N ASP A 255 -14.63 -5.50 -10.27
CA ASP A 255 -14.91 -4.57 -9.16
C ASP A 255 -16.00 -3.57 -9.57
N THR A 256 -15.99 -3.10 -10.82
CA THR A 256 -17.04 -2.25 -11.39
C THR A 256 -18.40 -2.92 -11.34
N VAL A 257 -18.51 -4.16 -11.84
CA VAL A 257 -19.76 -4.93 -11.79
C VAL A 257 -20.22 -5.15 -10.34
N THR A 258 -19.28 -5.43 -9.44
CA THR A 258 -19.59 -5.65 -8.01
C THR A 258 -20.20 -4.41 -7.37
N VAL A 259 -19.58 -3.24 -7.58
CA VAL A 259 -20.05 -1.95 -7.05
C VAL A 259 -21.42 -1.57 -7.63
N LEU A 260 -21.60 -1.72 -8.95
CA LEU A 260 -22.89 -1.39 -9.57
C LEU A 260 -24.03 -2.32 -9.10
N ASN A 261 -23.73 -3.59 -8.85
CA ASN A 261 -24.70 -4.54 -8.32
C ASN A 261 -25.03 -4.30 -6.84
N SER A 262 -24.09 -3.80 -6.02
CA SER A 262 -24.37 -3.46 -4.62
C SER A 262 -25.30 -2.25 -4.51
N ILE A 263 -25.12 -1.25 -5.37
CA ILE A 263 -25.99 -0.06 -5.40
C ILE A 263 -27.43 -0.44 -5.77
N LYS A 264 -27.63 -1.31 -6.78
CA LYS A 264 -28.97 -1.79 -7.17
C LYS A 264 -29.70 -2.51 -6.03
N LYS A 265 -28.99 -3.30 -5.22
CA LYS A 265 -29.56 -4.01 -4.07
C LYS A 265 -29.95 -3.09 -2.91
N GLU A 266 -29.30 -1.94 -2.76
CA GLU A 266 -29.67 -0.94 -1.75
C GLU A 266 -30.93 -0.17 -2.15
N THR A 267 -31.13 0.08 -3.44
CA THR A 267 -32.34 0.75 -3.96
C THR A 267 -33.60 -0.13 -3.96
N GLU A 268 -33.47 -1.44 -3.75
CA GLU A 268 -34.58 -2.41 -3.71
C GLU A 268 -35.06 -2.76 -2.28
N LYS A 269 -34.45 -2.20 -1.23
CA LYS A 269 -34.95 -2.35 0.15
C LYS A 269 -36.03 -1.30 0.44
N PRO A 270 -37.17 -1.67 1.06
CA PRO A 270 -38.15 -0.68 1.51
C PRO A 270 -37.51 0.21 2.57
N VAL A 271 -37.49 1.51 2.31
CA VAL A 271 -37.05 2.53 3.26
C VAL A 271 -38.14 2.67 4.32
N SER A 272 -37.82 2.37 5.59
CA SER A 272 -38.64 2.83 6.71
C SER A 272 -38.43 4.34 6.84
N GLU A 273 -39.53 5.09 6.77
CA GLU A 273 -39.55 6.54 6.95
C GLU A 273 -39.01 6.94 8.34
N GLU A 274 -37.80 7.47 8.39
CA GLU A 274 -37.36 8.33 9.48
C GLU A 274 -37.51 9.79 9.03
N ILE A 275 -38.28 10.52 9.83
CA ILE A 275 -38.61 11.94 9.69
C ILE A 275 -37.33 12.77 9.73
N VAL A 276 -37.02 13.47 8.63
CA VAL A 276 -35.98 14.49 8.60
C VAL A 276 -36.64 15.83 8.90
N SER A 277 -36.41 16.36 10.10
CA SER A 277 -36.74 17.76 10.45
C SER A 277 -35.54 18.68 10.22
N GLU A 278 -35.89 19.90 9.80
CA GLU A 278 -35.12 20.98 9.21
C GLU A 278 -33.90 21.59 9.95
N GLU A 279 -33.07 22.23 9.12
CA GLU A 279 -32.06 23.30 9.35
C GLU A 279 -30.88 23.05 10.31
N ILE A 280 -29.68 22.84 9.71
CA ILE A 280 -28.40 22.87 10.44
C ILE A 280 -27.45 23.88 9.78
N SER A 281 -27.16 24.97 10.48
CA SER A 281 -26.14 25.96 10.10
C SER A 281 -24.75 25.31 10.08
N GLN A 282 -24.10 25.26 8.91
CA GLN A 282 -22.71 24.82 8.79
C GLN A 282 -21.75 25.85 9.42
N LEU A 283 -20.68 25.39 10.07
CA LEU A 283 -19.60 26.28 10.54
C LEU A 283 -18.91 26.93 9.34
N THR A 284 -18.69 28.24 9.42
CA THR A 284 -17.88 28.95 8.43
C THR A 284 -16.40 28.54 8.53
N SER A 285 -15.59 28.88 7.53
CA SER A 285 -14.14 28.63 7.56
C SER A 285 -13.46 29.26 8.78
N ASP A 286 -13.91 30.44 9.20
CA ASP A 286 -13.38 31.14 10.39
C ASP A 286 -13.77 30.44 11.69
N ASP A 287 -15.03 29.97 11.79
CA ASP A 287 -15.47 29.16 12.93
C ASP A 287 -14.69 27.85 13.02
N LYS A 288 -14.38 27.20 11.89
CA LYS A 288 -13.56 25.99 11.86
C LYS A 288 -12.13 26.25 12.33
N ALA A 289 -11.51 27.33 11.86
CA ALA A 289 -10.17 27.74 12.30
C ALA A 289 -10.13 28.02 13.80
N GLU A 290 -11.16 28.69 14.33
CA GLU A 290 -11.27 28.98 15.75
C GLU A 290 -11.53 27.71 16.59
N LEU A 291 -12.41 26.83 16.12
CA LEU A 291 -12.67 25.53 16.74
C LEU A 291 -11.36 24.76 16.91
N ILE A 292 -10.56 24.70 15.85
CA ILE A 292 -9.25 24.06 15.84
C ILE A 292 -8.29 24.77 16.82
N SER A 293 -8.28 26.11 16.86
CA SER A 293 -7.44 26.90 17.77
C SER A 293 -7.77 26.65 19.25
N ILE A 294 -9.06 26.66 19.63
CA ILE A 294 -9.51 26.39 21.00
C ILE A 294 -9.18 24.96 21.38
N TRP A 295 -9.42 24.01 20.47
CA TRP A 295 -9.10 22.60 20.68
C TRP A 295 -7.59 22.38 20.83
N PHE A 296 -6.73 23.05 20.06
CA PHE A 296 -5.27 22.92 20.20
C PHE A 296 -4.77 23.39 21.57
N LYS A 297 -5.39 24.43 22.14
CA LYS A 297 -5.03 24.95 23.48
C LYS A 297 -5.49 24.02 24.60
N ASN A 298 -6.56 23.26 24.40
CA ASN A 298 -7.03 22.24 25.33
C ASN A 298 -7.71 21.08 24.58
N PRO A 299 -6.95 20.05 24.16
CA PRO A 299 -7.48 18.91 23.40
C PRO A 299 -8.51 18.06 24.15
N TYR A 300 -8.66 18.28 25.45
CA TYR A 300 -9.61 17.60 26.34
C TYR A 300 -10.85 18.43 26.64
N ILE A 301 -11.02 19.59 25.99
CA ILE A 301 -12.21 20.43 26.15
C ILE A 301 -13.46 19.64 25.73
N SER A 302 -14.51 19.70 26.55
CA SER A 302 -15.76 19.02 26.21
C SER A 302 -16.42 19.67 24.99
N PRO A 303 -17.16 18.91 24.16
CA PRO A 303 -17.90 19.50 23.03
C PRO A 303 -18.90 20.60 23.46
N LEU A 304 -19.43 20.50 24.69
CA LEU A 304 -20.29 21.53 25.28
C LEU A 304 -19.52 22.85 25.52
N GLU A 305 -18.38 22.78 26.22
CA GLU A 305 -17.56 23.95 26.49
C GLU A 305 -16.98 24.56 25.20
N LEU A 306 -16.65 23.72 24.22
CA LEU A 306 -16.17 24.15 22.91
C LEU A 306 -17.27 24.93 22.16
N SER A 307 -18.50 24.40 22.13
CA SER A 307 -19.68 25.07 21.58
C SER A 307 -19.95 26.43 22.25
N GLN A 308 -19.84 26.52 23.57
CA GLN A 308 -20.02 27.78 24.30
C GLN A 308 -18.94 28.81 23.97
N LYS A 309 -17.66 28.40 23.90
CA LYS A 309 -16.54 29.30 23.57
C LYS A 309 -16.61 29.81 22.13
N LEU A 310 -16.94 28.93 21.18
CA LEU A 310 -17.21 29.31 19.79
C LEU A 310 -18.36 30.31 19.70
N SER A 311 -19.47 30.04 20.39
CA SER A 311 -20.64 30.91 20.35
C SER A 311 -20.36 32.32 20.87
N LYS A 312 -19.54 32.41 21.93
CA LYS A 312 -19.14 33.70 22.52
C LYS A 312 -18.23 34.51 21.59
N LYS A 313 -17.42 33.84 20.76
CA LYS A 313 -16.43 34.51 19.91
C LYS A 313 -16.97 34.85 18.52
N SER A 314 -17.81 34.00 17.95
CA SER A 314 -18.47 34.26 16.66
C SER A 314 -19.69 35.16 16.76
N GLY A 315 -20.20 35.41 17.98
CA GLY A 315 -21.42 36.16 18.23
C GLY A 315 -22.70 35.44 17.78
N LYS A 316 -22.60 34.16 17.39
CA LYS A 316 -23.70 33.32 16.90
C LYS A 316 -23.83 32.08 17.76
N LYS A 317 -25.05 31.57 17.95
CA LYS A 317 -25.28 30.33 18.71
C LYS A 317 -24.79 29.13 17.91
N VAL A 318 -23.73 28.47 18.36
CA VAL A 318 -23.18 27.24 17.75
C VAL A 318 -23.66 26.03 18.55
N SER A 319 -24.37 25.08 17.92
CA SER A 319 -24.90 23.92 18.62
C SER A 319 -23.81 22.87 18.93
N ILE A 320 -24.02 22.11 20.01
CA ILE A 320 -23.13 21.00 20.40
C ILE A 320 -23.08 19.92 19.30
N HIS A 321 -24.20 19.70 18.61
CA HIS A 321 -24.29 18.71 17.53
C HIS A 321 -23.33 19.04 16.38
N VAL A 322 -23.32 20.30 15.94
CA VAL A 322 -22.43 20.80 14.89
C VAL A 322 -20.96 20.66 15.29
N VAL A 323 -20.61 20.99 16.55
CA VAL A 323 -19.25 20.82 17.06
C VAL A 323 -18.83 19.36 17.08
N LYS A 324 -19.68 18.44 17.54
CA LYS A 324 -19.38 17.00 17.56
C LYS A 324 -19.17 16.45 16.15
N GLN A 325 -20.02 16.86 15.20
CA GLN A 325 -19.91 16.45 13.79
C GLN A 325 -18.59 16.95 13.18
N GLU A 326 -18.21 18.21 13.39
CA GLU A 326 -16.97 18.77 12.86
C GLU A 326 -15.74 18.12 13.50
N LEU A 327 -15.74 17.88 14.83
CA LEU A 327 -14.67 17.15 15.50
C LEU A 327 -14.49 15.74 14.93
N LYS A 328 -15.58 15.05 14.58
CA LYS A 328 -15.55 13.72 13.95
C LYS A 328 -14.98 13.78 12.53
N LEU A 329 -15.36 14.78 11.73
CA LEU A 329 -14.82 15.00 10.38
C LEU A 329 -13.32 15.30 10.42
N LEU A 330 -12.87 16.09 11.40
CA LEU A 330 -11.46 16.41 11.61
C LEU A 330 -10.67 15.28 12.31
N GLY A 331 -11.34 14.25 12.81
CA GLY A 331 -10.72 13.15 13.57
C GLY A 331 -10.17 13.56 14.94
N LEU A 332 -10.75 14.59 15.56
CA LEU A 332 -10.37 15.20 16.84
C LEU A 332 -11.25 14.71 18.02
N ASP A 333 -12.34 14.00 17.74
CA ASP A 333 -13.30 13.47 18.71
C ASP A 333 -12.68 12.50 19.73
N LYS A 334 -11.72 11.67 19.29
CA LYS A 334 -11.10 10.60 20.10
C LYS A 334 -10.17 11.07 21.22
N VAL A 335 -9.79 12.34 21.26
CA VAL A 335 -8.88 12.88 22.30
C VAL A 335 -9.64 13.26 23.56
N SER A 336 -10.91 13.65 23.41
CA SER A 336 -11.76 14.09 24.53
C SER A 336 -12.18 12.97 25.50
N GLU A 337 -12.09 11.70 25.08
CA GLU A 337 -12.57 10.55 25.86
C GLU A 337 -11.51 9.87 26.74
N LYS A 338 -10.22 10.18 26.59
CA LYS A 338 -9.15 9.49 27.35
C LYS A 338 -8.58 10.37 28.46
N LYS A 339 -8.97 10.11 29.71
CA LYS A 339 -8.25 10.57 30.90
C LYS A 339 -7.54 9.40 31.61
N LYS A 340 -6.36 9.72 32.15
CA LYS A 340 -5.60 9.03 33.21
C LYS A 340 -4.99 7.67 32.86
N ILE A 341 -3.78 7.69 32.31
CA ILE A 341 -2.74 6.75 32.75
C ILE A 341 -1.48 7.58 33.03
N GLU A 342 -1.14 7.69 34.31
CA GLU A 342 0.15 8.23 34.76
C GLU A 342 1.27 7.34 34.21
N PHE A 343 2.11 7.94 33.36
CA PHE A 343 3.38 7.32 32.99
C PHE A 343 4.37 7.55 34.13
N THR A 344 4.40 6.60 35.08
CA THR A 344 5.55 6.45 35.98
C THR A 344 6.76 6.06 35.14
N LYS A 345 7.83 6.84 35.27
CA LYS A 345 9.14 6.62 34.66
C LYS A 345 9.62 5.18 34.89
N ARG A 346 9.79 4.42 33.81
CA ARG A 346 10.83 3.39 33.69
C ARG A 346 11.42 3.48 32.29
N THR A 347 12.56 4.15 32.22
CA THR A 347 13.59 3.95 31.20
C THR A 347 14.06 2.49 31.26
N TYR A 348 14.10 1.84 30.10
CA TYR A 348 14.93 0.66 29.86
C TYR A 348 16.37 1.09 29.61
#